data_AF-A0A3D9AR63-F1
#
_entry.id   AF-A0A3D9AR63-F1
#
_cell.length_a   1.000
_cell.length_b   1.000
_cell.length_c   1.000
_cell.angle_alpha   90.00
_cell.angle_beta   90.00
_cell.angle_gamma   90.00
#
_symmetry.space_group_name_H-M   'P 1'
#
loop_
_entity.id
_entity.type
_entity.pdbx_description
1 polymer ?
#
loop_
_entity_poly.entity_id
_entity_poly.type
_entity_poly.pdbx_seq_one_letter_code
_entity_poly.pdbx_strand_id
1 'polypeptide(L)'
;MKISLKIFTFYIFSIGFFLLKFPWLVYVVECSCKGDIFPKYYAFPLIYKSDSLASSMAEIFYISGVLLNGLIITFFILIIDFYFLKFLRNRKFLLKIYSSLKILLLLFSLYSYYISYTFLNDDRIEWKSDFKEHVKTYKAECKGYFKEILIN
;
A
#
# COMPACT_ATOMS: atom_id res chain seq x y z
N MET A 1 -25.59 -16.22 4.45
CA MET A 1 -24.56 -15.53 5.27
C MET A 1 -23.11 -15.73 4.78
N LYS A 2 -22.73 -16.88 4.20
CA LYS A 2 -21.32 -17.15 3.80
C LYS A 2 -20.85 -16.38 2.55
N ILE A 3 -21.73 -16.11 1.58
CA ILE A 3 -21.37 -15.44 0.32
C ILE A 3 -21.26 -13.92 0.50
N SER A 4 -22.20 -13.31 1.23
CA SER A 4 -22.18 -11.87 1.50
C SER A 4 -20.95 -11.45 2.32
N LEU A 5 -20.51 -12.28 3.27
CA LEU A 5 -19.28 -12.03 4.02
C LEU A 5 -18.06 -12.07 3.10
N LYS A 6 -17.94 -13.08 2.23
CA LYS A 6 -16.82 -13.21 1.28
C LYS A 6 -16.70 -12.01 0.34
N ILE A 7 -17.82 -11.55 -0.21
CA ILE A 7 -17.88 -10.37 -1.10
C ILE A 7 -17.44 -9.11 -0.32
N PHE A 8 -17.89 -8.98 0.93
CA PHE A 8 -17.51 -7.86 1.79
C PHE A 8 -16.02 -7.87 2.16
N THR A 9 -15.44 -9.03 2.51
CA THR A 9 -14.00 -9.13 2.80
C THR A 9 -13.16 -8.84 1.56
N PHE A 10 -13.56 -9.35 0.40
CA PHE A 10 -12.90 -9.09 -0.89
C PHE A 10 -12.95 -7.60 -1.25
N TYR A 11 -14.08 -6.95 -1.01
CA TYR A 11 -14.26 -5.52 -1.23
C TYR A 11 -13.28 -4.69 -0.39
N ILE A 12 -13.17 -4.96 0.91
CA ILE A 12 -12.32 -4.17 1.79
C ILE A 12 -10.84 -4.42 1.48
N PHE A 13 -10.50 -5.67 1.13
CA PHE A 13 -9.16 -6.02 0.68
C PHE A 13 -8.80 -5.24 -0.59
N SER A 14 -9.70 -5.18 -1.58
CA SER A 14 -9.47 -4.46 -2.83
C SER A 14 -9.29 -2.95 -2.63
N ILE A 15 -10.03 -2.34 -1.69
CA ILE A 15 -9.85 -0.93 -1.33
C ILE A 15 -8.52 -0.71 -0.61
N GLY A 16 -8.15 -1.60 0.32
CA GLY A 16 -6.87 -1.50 1.02
C GLY A 16 -5.70 -1.44 0.04
N PHE A 17 -5.73 -2.29 -1.00
CA PHE A 17 -4.74 -2.28 -2.07
C PHE A 17 -4.83 -1.05 -2.97
N PHE A 18 -6.03 -0.56 -3.27
CA PHE A 18 -6.20 0.68 -4.03
C PHE A 18 -5.57 1.87 -3.30
N LEU A 19 -5.79 1.97 -1.99
CA LEU A 19 -5.27 3.08 -1.18
C LEU A 19 -3.75 3.08 -1.07
N LEU A 20 -3.07 1.92 -1.22
CA LEU A 20 -1.60 1.85 -1.29
C LEU A 20 -1.01 2.64 -2.47
N LYS A 21 -1.77 2.86 -3.54
CA LYS A 21 -1.28 3.61 -4.70
C LYS A 21 -1.10 5.10 -4.43
N PHE A 22 -1.86 5.63 -3.48
CA PHE A 22 -1.81 7.04 -3.15
C PHE A 22 -0.70 7.25 -2.11
N PRO A 23 0.20 8.22 -2.31
CA PRO A 23 1.31 8.47 -1.40
C PRO A 23 0.85 9.24 -0.16
N TRP A 24 -0.19 8.77 0.58
CA TRP A 24 -0.76 9.47 1.74
C TRP A 24 0.31 9.80 2.79
N LEU A 25 1.20 8.85 3.05
CA LEU A 25 2.34 8.96 3.94
C LEU A 25 3.43 8.05 3.36
N VAL A 26 4.52 8.66 2.90
CA VAL A 26 5.67 7.91 2.39
C VAL A 26 6.78 8.02 3.42
N TYR A 27 7.01 6.94 4.16
CA TYR A 27 8.19 6.84 5.02
C TYR A 27 9.35 6.35 4.16
N VAL A 28 10.39 7.16 4.08
CA VAL A 28 11.60 6.85 3.31
C VAL A 28 12.70 6.51 4.29
N VAL A 29 13.35 5.38 4.05
CA VAL A 29 14.57 4.98 4.75
C VAL A 29 15.71 5.11 3.76
N GLU A 30 16.55 6.12 4.00
CA GLU A 30 17.79 6.32 3.25
C GLU A 30 18.94 5.75 4.08
N CYS A 31 19.67 4.81 3.51
CA CYS A 31 20.89 4.31 4.10
C CYS A 31 22.09 4.87 3.35
N SER A 32 23.20 5.07 4.05
CA SER A 32 24.45 5.53 3.44
C SER A 32 25.63 4.77 4.03
N CYS A 33 26.62 4.48 3.20
CA CYS A 33 27.93 3.99 3.60
C CYS A 33 28.97 5.05 3.23
N LYS A 34 30.11 5.11 3.94
CA LYS A 34 31.19 6.06 3.63
C LYS A 34 31.67 5.88 2.19
N GLY A 35 31.20 6.72 1.28
CA GLY A 35 31.65 6.80 -0.12
C GLY A 35 30.76 6.12 -1.17
N ASP A 36 29.66 5.46 -0.80
CA ASP A 36 28.82 4.71 -1.75
C ASP A 36 27.35 5.17 -1.79
N ILE A 37 26.75 5.06 -2.98
CA ILE A 37 25.33 5.33 -3.22
C ILE A 37 24.55 4.07 -2.82
N PHE A 38 23.71 4.17 -1.77
CA PHE A 38 22.83 3.09 -1.33
C PHE A 38 21.40 3.31 -1.86
N PRO A 39 20.63 2.23 -2.09
CA PRO A 39 19.25 2.34 -2.54
C PRO A 39 18.37 2.96 -1.44
N LYS A 40 17.39 3.77 -1.86
CA LYS A 40 16.35 4.28 -0.97
C LYS A 40 15.25 3.24 -0.85
N TYR A 41 14.74 3.07 0.37
CA TYR A 41 13.66 2.15 0.65
C TYR A 41 12.40 2.93 1.03
N TYR A 42 11.28 2.59 0.40
CA TYR A 42 9.97 3.21 0.64
C TYR A 42 9.09 2.25 1.42
N ALA A 43 8.47 2.74 2.50
CA ALA A 43 7.70 1.94 3.44
C ALA A 43 6.41 2.63 3.89
N PHE A 44 5.34 1.85 4.10
CA PHE A 44 4.20 2.27 4.94
C PHE A 44 3.28 1.11 5.36
N PRO A 45 3.31 0.58 6.61
CA PRO A 45 4.38 0.59 7.62
C PRO A 45 5.53 -0.40 7.35
N LEU A 46 5.43 -1.21 6.29
CA LEU A 46 6.49 -2.14 5.85
C LEU A 46 7.07 -1.71 4.51
N ILE A 47 8.32 -2.10 4.25
CA ILE A 47 9.04 -1.80 3.00
C ILE A 47 8.37 -2.52 1.84
N TYR A 48 7.94 -1.77 0.83
CA TYR A 48 7.25 -2.31 -0.35
C TYR A 48 7.94 -1.95 -1.66
N LYS A 49 8.91 -1.03 -1.64
CA LYS A 49 9.63 -0.57 -2.81
C LYS A 49 11.06 -0.15 -2.46
N SER A 50 12.00 -0.34 -3.39
CA SER A 50 13.35 0.25 -3.32
C SER A 50 13.86 0.71 -4.67
N ASP A 51 14.73 1.71 -4.66
CA ASP A 51 15.49 2.13 -5.84
C ASP A 51 16.58 1.08 -6.19
N SER A 52 16.92 0.89 -7.47
CA SER A 52 18.00 0.00 -7.91
C SER A 52 19.40 0.60 -7.70
N LEU A 53 20.38 -0.23 -7.33
CA LEU A 53 21.80 0.14 -7.19
C LEU A 53 22.51 0.39 -8.53
N ALA A 54 22.12 -0.31 -9.59
CA ALA A 54 22.96 -0.48 -10.79
C ALA A 54 22.57 0.38 -12.01
N SER A 55 21.41 1.05 -12.01
CA SER A 55 20.98 1.89 -13.14
C SER A 55 19.80 2.78 -12.78
N SER A 56 19.85 4.00 -13.30
CA SER A 56 18.85 5.08 -13.29
C SER A 56 17.41 4.61 -13.50
N MET A 57 16.52 4.97 -12.58
CA MET A 57 15.05 4.87 -12.65
C MET A 57 14.39 3.49 -12.51
N ALA A 58 15.14 2.39 -12.34
CA ALA A 58 14.51 1.08 -12.10
C ALA A 58 14.10 0.93 -10.63
N GLU A 59 12.83 0.61 -10.39
CA GLU A 59 12.25 0.38 -9.07
C GLU A 59 12.03 -1.12 -8.86
N ILE A 60 12.30 -1.60 -7.66
CA ILE A 60 12.03 -2.98 -7.25
C ILE A 60 10.84 -2.96 -6.31
N PHE A 61 9.79 -3.72 -6.64
CA PHE A 61 8.59 -3.83 -5.80
C PHE A 61 8.58 -5.15 -5.04
N TYR A 62 8.38 -5.05 -3.72
CA TYR A 62 8.32 -6.19 -2.83
C TYR A 62 6.87 -6.63 -2.61
N ILE A 63 6.51 -7.80 -3.16
CA ILE A 63 5.16 -8.37 -3.02
C ILE A 63 4.77 -8.49 -1.55
N SER A 64 5.67 -8.98 -0.69
CA SER A 64 5.40 -9.12 0.75
C SER A 64 5.03 -7.81 1.44
N GLY A 65 5.73 -6.72 1.11
CA GLY A 65 5.43 -5.39 1.62
C GLY A 65 4.05 -4.90 1.17
N VAL A 66 3.76 -5.02 -0.13
CA VAL A 66 2.46 -4.64 -0.70
C VAL A 66 1.33 -5.43 -0.06
N LEU A 67 1.48 -6.76 0.09
CA LEU A 67 0.46 -7.61 0.68
C LEU A 67 0.19 -7.27 2.15
N LEU A 68 1.24 -7.13 2.96
CA LEU A 68 1.09 -6.86 4.39
C LEU A 68 0.57 -5.45 4.65
N ASN A 69 1.06 -4.44 3.92
CA ASN A 69 0.53 -3.08 4.03
C ASN A 69 -0.95 -3.04 3.60
N GLY A 70 -1.30 -3.78 2.55
CA GLY A 70 -2.69 -3.92 2.10
C GLY A 70 -3.58 -4.53 3.17
N LEU A 71 -3.13 -5.58 3.86
CA LEU A 71 -3.84 -6.19 5.01
C LEU A 71 -4.01 -5.21 6.18
N ILE A 72 -2.98 -4.44 6.51
CA ILE A 72 -3.03 -3.46 7.60
C ILE A 72 -4.08 -2.37 7.28
N ILE A 73 -4.03 -1.80 6.08
CA ILE A 73 -5.00 -0.77 5.66
C ILE A 73 -6.42 -1.36 5.62
N THR A 74 -6.58 -2.56 5.06
CA THR A 74 -7.86 -3.30 5.04
C THR A 74 -8.44 -3.42 6.45
N PHE A 75 -7.62 -3.78 7.43
CA PHE A 75 -8.04 -3.90 8.83
C PHE A 75 -8.47 -2.55 9.42
N PHE A 76 -7.73 -1.47 9.14
CA PHE A 76 -8.14 -0.12 9.57
C PHE A 76 -9.46 0.32 8.93
N ILE A 77 -9.67 0.07 7.63
CA ILE A 77 -10.95 0.40 6.96
C ILE A 77 -12.09 -0.38 7.58
N LEU A 78 -11.91 -1.68 7.90
CA LEU A 78 -12.91 -2.50 8.57
C LEU A 78 -13.38 -1.88 9.89
N ILE A 79 -12.43 -1.38 10.69
CA ILE A 79 -12.72 -0.71 11.95
C ILE A 79 -13.55 0.56 11.71
N ILE A 80 -13.13 1.38 10.76
CA ILE A 80 -13.84 2.60 10.37
C ILE A 80 -15.25 2.28 9.89
N ASP A 81 -15.40 1.30 8.99
CA ASP A 81 -16.67 0.84 8.43
C ASP A 81 -17.64 0.40 9.54
N PHE A 82 -17.13 -0.35 10.52
CA PHE A 82 -17.91 -0.78 11.68
C PHE A 82 -18.45 0.41 12.48
N TYR A 83 -17.62 1.41 12.76
CA TYR A 83 -18.05 2.63 13.46
C TYR A 83 -19.06 3.44 12.65
N PHE A 84 -18.84 3.59 11.34
CA PHE A 84 -19.76 4.30 10.44
C PHE A 84 -21.13 3.60 10.37
N LEU A 85 -21.17 2.28 10.22
CA LEU A 85 -22.42 1.53 10.20
C LEU A 85 -23.18 1.66 11.53
N LYS A 86 -22.47 1.64 12.67
CA LYS A 86 -23.08 1.85 13.99
C LYS A 86 -23.69 3.26 14.10
N PHE A 87 -23.01 4.27 13.59
CA PHE A 87 -23.48 5.66 13.59
C PHE A 87 -24.68 5.88 12.64
N LEU A 88 -24.64 5.29 11.45
CA LEU A 88 -25.66 5.46 10.42
C LEU A 88 -26.92 4.60 10.61
N ARG A 89 -26.94 3.72 11.62
CA ARG A 89 -28.01 2.73 11.87
C ARG A 89 -29.42 3.32 11.88
N ASN A 90 -29.59 4.54 12.39
CA ASN A 90 -30.91 5.17 12.54
C ASN A 90 -31.33 6.03 11.33
N ARG A 91 -30.47 6.18 10.31
CA ARG A 91 -30.69 7.10 9.18
C ARG A 91 -30.79 6.31 7.86
N LYS A 92 -32.00 5.83 7.53
CA LYS A 92 -32.27 4.97 6.34
C LYS A 92 -31.76 5.58 5.01
N PHE A 93 -31.90 6.89 4.82
CA PHE A 93 -31.44 7.59 3.61
C PHE A 93 -29.90 7.59 3.49
N LEU A 94 -29.20 7.95 4.57
CA LEU A 94 -27.73 7.96 4.60
C LEU A 94 -27.16 6.56 4.41
N LEU A 95 -27.82 5.54 4.95
CA LEU A 95 -27.42 4.14 4.76
C LEU A 95 -27.50 3.71 3.28
N LYS A 96 -28.51 4.21 2.54
CA LYS A 96 -28.64 3.96 1.10
C LYS A 96 -27.52 4.63 0.29
N ILE A 97 -27.24 5.92 0.56
CA ILE A 97 -26.12 6.64 -0.07
C ILE A 97 -24.79 5.94 0.21
N TYR A 98 -24.56 5.57 1.46
CA TYR A 98 -23.36 4.87 1.88
C TYR A 98 -23.19 3.52 1.17
N SER A 99 -24.27 2.76 1.00
CA SER A 99 -24.26 1.52 0.22
C SER A 99 -23.91 1.75 -1.25
N SER A 100 -24.47 2.81 -1.87
CA SER A 100 -24.12 3.20 -3.25
C SER A 100 -22.66 3.60 -3.39
N LEU A 101 -22.11 4.37 -2.43
CA LEU A 101 -20.69 4.72 -2.39
C LEU A 101 -19.80 3.48 -2.29
N LYS A 102 -20.21 2.46 -1.53
CA LYS A 102 -19.48 1.19 -1.45
C LYS A 102 -19.40 0.49 -2.81
N ILE A 103 -20.52 0.44 -3.54
CA ILE A 103 -20.54 -0.18 -4.87
C ILE A 103 -19.63 0.59 -5.84
N LEU A 104 -19.66 1.92 -5.80
CA LEU A 104 -18.79 2.76 -6.64
C LEU A 104 -17.31 2.53 -6.34
N LEU A 105 -16.93 2.48 -5.06
CA LEU A 105 -15.55 2.17 -4.64
C LEU A 105 -15.11 0.78 -5.09
N LEU A 106 -16.01 -0.20 -5.08
CA LEU A 106 -15.72 -1.56 -5.58
C LEU A 106 -15.35 -1.52 -7.06
N LEU A 107 -16.12 -0.80 -7.88
CA LEU A 107 -15.83 -0.64 -9.31
C LEU A 107 -14.47 0.03 -9.54
N PHE A 108 -14.16 1.09 -8.79
CA PHE A 108 -12.84 1.74 -8.86
C PHE A 108 -11.71 0.81 -8.44
N SER A 109 -11.90 -0.03 -7.41
CA SER A 109 -10.88 -0.99 -6.98
C SER A 109 -10.61 -2.06 -8.04
N LEU A 110 -11.65 -2.58 -8.71
CA LEU A 110 -11.51 -3.53 -9.81
C LEU A 110 -10.79 -2.91 -11.01
N TYR A 111 -11.15 -1.67 -11.36
CA TYR A 111 -10.47 -0.91 -12.41
C TYR A 111 -9.01 -0.66 -12.09
N SER A 112 -8.71 -0.27 -10.85
CA SER A 112 -7.35 -0.08 -10.38
C SER A 112 -6.54 -1.37 -10.41
N TYR A 113 -7.12 -2.50 -10.01
CA TYR A 113 -6.45 -3.82 -10.10
C TYR A 113 -6.13 -4.17 -11.55
N TYR A 114 -7.06 -3.92 -12.47
CA TYR A 114 -6.85 -4.13 -13.91
C TYR A 114 -5.68 -3.26 -14.44
N ILE A 115 -5.63 -1.98 -14.06
CA ILE A 115 -4.50 -1.10 -14.38
C ILE A 115 -3.20 -1.63 -13.77
N SER A 116 -3.19 -2.00 -12.48
CA SER A 116 -1.98 -2.54 -11.85
C SER A 116 -1.47 -3.76 -12.59
N TYR A 117 -2.35 -4.69 -12.95
CA TYR A 117 -1.99 -5.91 -13.66
C TYR A 117 -1.33 -5.63 -15.02
N THR A 118 -1.80 -4.59 -15.72
CA THR A 118 -1.24 -4.20 -17.02
C THR A 118 0.10 -3.47 -16.90
N PHE A 119 0.34 -2.73 -15.82
CA PHE A 119 1.61 -2.04 -15.56
C PHE A 119 2.70 -2.92 -14.91
N LEU A 120 2.31 -3.93 -14.11
CA LEU A 120 3.23 -4.85 -13.43
C LEU A 120 4.10 -5.70 -14.37
N ASN A 121 3.86 -5.65 -15.68
CA ASN A 121 4.64 -6.38 -16.66
C ASN A 121 6.02 -5.74 -16.95
N ASP A 122 6.24 -4.48 -16.54
CA ASP A 122 7.47 -3.71 -16.81
C ASP A 122 8.43 -3.62 -15.58
N ASP A 123 7.91 -3.86 -14.37
CA ASP A 123 8.67 -3.71 -13.12
C ASP A 123 9.35 -5.01 -12.66
N ARG A 124 10.50 -4.90 -11.98
CA ARG A 124 11.15 -6.05 -11.33
C ARG A 124 10.44 -6.36 -10.01
N ILE A 125 9.68 -7.45 -10.01
CA ILE A 125 8.90 -7.90 -8.85
C ILE A 125 9.72 -8.91 -8.03
N GLU A 126 9.91 -8.62 -6.75
CA GLU A 126 10.59 -9.50 -5.79
C GLU A 126 9.65 -9.92 -4.65
N TRP A 127 9.84 -11.13 -4.14
CA TRP A 127 8.97 -11.66 -3.07
C TRP A 127 9.30 -11.09 -1.70
N LYS A 128 10.58 -10.90 -1.40
CA LYS A 128 11.08 -10.54 -0.07
C LYS A 128 12.00 -9.34 -0.17
N SER A 129 11.94 -8.47 0.82
CA SER A 129 12.89 -7.38 0.95
C SER A 129 14.21 -7.87 1.55
N ASP A 130 15.30 -7.59 0.85
CA ASP A 130 16.67 -7.85 1.30
C ASP A 130 17.25 -6.68 2.11
N PHE A 131 16.43 -5.68 2.45
CA PHE A 131 16.81 -4.49 3.20
C PHE A 131 17.68 -4.79 4.43
N LYS A 132 17.20 -5.69 5.31
CA LYS A 132 17.90 -6.01 6.56
C LYS A 132 19.25 -6.68 6.30
N GLU A 133 19.33 -7.48 5.25
CA GLU A 133 20.55 -8.15 4.84
C GLU A 133 21.55 -7.14 4.29
N HIS A 134 21.11 -6.24 3.41
CA HIS A 134 21.92 -5.16 2.85
C HIS A 134 22.46 -4.24 3.95
N VAL A 135 21.62 -3.75 4.87
CA VAL A 135 22.06 -2.87 5.97
C VAL A 135 23.13 -3.56 6.83
N LYS A 136 22.97 -4.86 7.11
CA LYS A 136 23.93 -5.63 7.90
C LYS A 136 25.25 -5.86 7.17
N THR A 137 25.18 -6.26 5.90
CA THR A 137 26.35 -6.58 5.06
C THR A 137 27.21 -5.34 4.85
N TYR A 138 26.59 -4.20 4.55
CA TYR A 138 27.31 -2.96 4.23
C TYR A 138 27.57 -2.07 5.46
N LYS A 139 27.14 -2.49 6.66
CA LYS A 139 27.19 -1.69 7.91
C LYS A 139 26.67 -0.27 7.68
N ALA A 140 25.56 -0.16 6.95
CA ALA A 140 25.03 1.12 6.51
C ALA A 140 24.40 1.90 7.66
N GLU A 141 24.63 3.21 7.68
CA GLU A 141 23.94 4.13 8.59
C GLU A 141 22.65 4.58 7.92
N CYS A 142 21.50 4.27 8.54
CA CYS A 142 20.19 4.57 7.99
C CYS A 142 19.52 5.73 8.74
N LYS A 143 18.92 6.64 7.98
CA LYS A 143 18.06 7.72 8.48
C LYS A 143 16.68 7.57 7.87
N GLY A 144 15.67 7.63 8.72
CA GLY A 144 14.28 7.56 8.31
C GLY A 144 13.62 8.93 8.43
N TYR A 145 12.82 9.29 7.42
CA TYR A 145 12.03 10.52 7.46
C TYR A 145 10.72 10.34 6.68
N PHE A 146 9.72 11.13 7.05
CA PHE A 146 8.50 11.23 6.28
C PHE A 146 8.74 12.18 5.12
N LYS A 147 8.58 11.70 3.89
CA LYS A 147 8.57 12.54 2.71
C LYS A 147 7.18 13.16 2.61
N GLU A 148 7.06 14.44 2.95
CA GLU A 148 5.83 15.20 2.73
C GLU A 148 5.48 15.21 1.24
N ILE A 149 4.19 15.08 0.95
CA ILE A 149 3.65 15.13 -0.41
C ILE A 149 3.88 16.54 -0.95
N LEU A 150 4.89 16.73 -1.79
CA LEU A 150 4.94 17.86 -2.71
C LEU A 150 3.85 17.63 -3.76
N ILE A 151 2.68 18.25 -3.54
CA ILE A 151 1.70 18.47 -4.60
C ILE A 151 2.33 19.54 -5.49
N ASN A 152 2.83 19.14 -6.66
CA ASN A 152 3.27 20.06 -7.70
C ASN A 152 2.18 20.18 -8.75
#